data_AF-A0A0P1EF80-F1
#
_entry.id   AF-A0A0P1EF80-F1
#
_cell.length_a   1.000
_cell.length_b   1.000
_cell.length_c   1.000
_cell.angle_alpha   90.00
_cell.angle_beta   90.00
_cell.angle_gamma   90.00
#
_symmetry.space_group_name_H-M   'P 1'
#
loop_
_entity.id
_entity.type
_entity.pdbx_description
1 polymer ?
#
loop_
_entity_poly.entity_id
_entity_poly.type
_entity_poly.pdbx_seq_one_letter_code
_entity_poly.pdbx_strand_id
1 'polypeptide(L)'
;MNGFTTVRDLGGPAKSIARIIDSGMFPGPRIYSSEAFITQTSGHADFRKLNDRHPTLSGQGPSHWVESEMSFIADGPDQIRMAVRENLRRGATQIKIMVSGGVTSEFDPLHSLQYQADEIQMAVKTAEQWGT
;
A
#
# COMPACT_ATOMS: atom_id res chain seq x y z
N MET A 1 4.88 20.27 -20.09
CA MET A 1 4.22 20.04 -18.79
C MET A 1 2.76 20.44 -18.92
N ASN A 2 1.82 19.60 -18.48
CA ASN A 2 0.37 19.82 -18.64
C ASN A 2 -0.26 20.71 -17.54
N GLY A 3 0.55 21.40 -16.73
CA GLY A 3 0.08 22.31 -15.68
C GLY A 3 -0.21 21.69 -14.30
N PHE A 4 -0.10 20.37 -14.14
CA PHE A 4 -0.24 19.73 -12.83
C PHE A 4 0.97 20.00 -11.93
N THR A 5 0.73 20.63 -10.79
CA THR A 5 1.77 21.05 -9.83
C THR A 5 1.81 20.18 -8.58
N THR A 6 0.83 19.30 -8.40
CA THR A 6 0.75 18.38 -7.25
C THR A 6 0.05 17.09 -7.67
N VAL A 7 0.56 15.96 -7.21
CA VAL A 7 -0.05 14.64 -7.39
C VAL A 7 -0.10 13.92 -6.04
N ARG A 8 -1.15 13.12 -5.85
CA ARG A 8 -1.24 12.19 -4.73
C ARG A 8 -1.09 10.78 -5.26
N ASP A 9 0.09 10.21 -5.07
CA ASP A 9 0.38 8.85 -5.45
C ASP A 9 -0.33 7.89 -4.49
N LEU A 10 -1.03 6.90 -5.05
CA LEU A 10 -1.86 5.97 -4.28
C LEU A 10 -1.18 4.63 -4.03
N GLY A 11 -0.08 4.35 -4.71
CA GLY A 11 0.76 3.21 -4.36
C GLY A 11 1.94 3.00 -5.27
N GLY A 12 3.08 2.73 -4.65
CA GLY A 12 4.40 2.61 -5.27
C GLY A 12 5.45 3.41 -4.48
N PRO A 13 6.74 3.14 -4.70
CA PRO A 13 7.83 3.78 -3.95
C PRO A 13 8.13 5.22 -4.44
N ALA A 14 7.12 6.10 -4.41
CA ALA A 14 7.22 7.44 -4.98
C ALA A 14 7.98 8.44 -4.08
N LYS A 15 8.27 8.13 -2.81
CA LYS A 15 8.99 9.06 -1.92
C LYS A 15 10.39 9.41 -2.42
N SER A 16 11.09 8.46 -3.03
CA SER A 16 12.42 8.69 -3.60
C SER A 16 12.38 9.74 -4.71
N ILE A 17 11.42 9.62 -5.62
CA ILE A 17 11.16 10.59 -6.70
C ILE A 17 10.73 11.94 -6.11
N ALA A 18 9.84 11.93 -5.11
CA ALA A 18 9.41 13.14 -4.42
C ALA A 18 10.60 13.94 -3.86
N ARG A 19 11.55 13.26 -3.19
CA ARG A 19 12.76 13.90 -2.63
C ARG A 19 13.63 14.53 -3.72
N ILE A 20 13.79 13.86 -4.85
CA ILE A 20 14.56 14.37 -5.98
C ILE A 20 13.90 15.65 -6.55
N ILE A 21 12.59 15.65 -6.72
CA ILE A 21 11.83 16.83 -7.17
C ILE A 21 11.90 17.97 -6.13
N ASP A 22 11.64 17.67 -4.86
CA ASP A 22 11.65 18.65 -3.76
C ASP A 22 13.06 19.29 -3.58
N SER A 23 14.13 18.55 -3.90
CA SER A 23 15.50 19.08 -3.89
C SER A 23 15.83 20.02 -5.06
N GLY A 24 14.93 20.16 -6.04
CA GLY A 24 15.15 20.95 -7.24
C GLY A 24 16.06 20.28 -8.28
N MET A 25 16.49 19.04 -8.06
CA MET A 25 17.36 18.31 -8.98
C MET A 25 16.66 17.98 -10.31
N PHE A 26 15.36 17.71 -10.28
CA PHE A 26 14.53 17.50 -11.47
C PHE A 26 13.22 18.28 -11.38
N PRO A 27 12.71 18.81 -12.50
CA PRO A 27 11.41 19.46 -12.53
C PRO A 27 10.28 18.42 -12.40
N GLY A 28 9.28 18.71 -11.56
CA GLY A 28 8.12 17.85 -11.39
C GLY A 28 7.08 18.44 -10.44
N PRO A 29 5.88 17.82 -10.34
CA PRO A 29 4.89 18.20 -9.35
C PRO A 29 5.33 17.79 -7.94
N ARG A 30 4.80 18.46 -6.91
CA ARG A 30 4.85 17.95 -5.53
C ARG A 30 4.16 16.59 -5.45
N ILE A 31 4.79 15.61 -4.79
CA ILE A 31 4.23 14.25 -4.66
C ILE A 31 3.87 13.98 -3.21
N TYR A 32 2.60 13.65 -2.96
CA TYR A 32 2.11 13.06 -1.71
C TYR A 32 2.04 11.54 -1.89
N SER A 33 3.01 10.81 -1.35
CA SER A 33 3.14 9.36 -1.55
C SER A 33 2.35 8.56 -0.51
N SER A 34 1.68 7.48 -0.94
CA SER A 34 1.12 6.48 -0.01
C SER A 34 2.12 5.35 0.31
N GLU A 35 3.24 5.31 -0.41
CA GLU A 35 4.16 4.16 -0.46
C GLU A 35 3.43 2.88 -0.87
N ALA A 36 3.62 1.75 -0.21
CA ALA A 36 3.00 0.50 -0.64
C ALA A 36 1.47 0.49 -0.42
N PHE A 37 0.73 -0.14 -1.31
CA PHE A 37 -0.66 -0.54 -1.06
C PHE A 37 -0.74 -1.47 0.15
N ILE A 38 -1.83 -1.44 0.89
CA ILE A 38 -2.15 -2.48 1.89
C ILE A 38 -3.37 -3.26 1.40
N THR A 39 -3.22 -4.58 1.31
CA THR A 39 -4.25 -5.49 0.78
C THR A 39 -4.34 -6.75 1.63
N GLN A 40 -5.52 -7.35 1.72
CA GLN A 40 -5.65 -8.67 2.30
C GLN A 40 -5.13 -9.73 1.32
N THR A 41 -4.98 -10.94 1.82
CA THR A 41 -4.79 -12.13 0.99
C THR A 41 -5.92 -12.27 -0.02
N SER A 42 -5.55 -12.56 -1.27
CA SER A 42 -6.48 -12.63 -2.41
C SER A 42 -7.22 -11.30 -2.66
N GLY A 43 -6.64 -10.18 -2.22
CA GLY A 43 -7.19 -8.84 -2.42
C GLY A 43 -6.70 -8.16 -3.70
N HIS A 44 -7.17 -6.94 -3.93
CA HIS A 44 -6.96 -6.24 -5.20
C HIS A 44 -5.49 -5.94 -5.55
N ALA A 45 -4.61 -5.82 -4.54
CA ALA A 45 -3.18 -5.60 -4.76
C ALA A 45 -2.33 -6.83 -4.41
N ASP A 46 -2.94 -8.01 -4.36
CA ASP A 46 -2.23 -9.28 -4.22
C ASP A 46 -1.77 -9.75 -5.61
N PHE A 47 -0.56 -9.37 -5.97
CA PHE A 47 0.01 -9.61 -7.30
C PHE A 47 0.67 -10.99 -7.46
N ARG A 48 0.45 -11.89 -6.50
CA ARG A 48 0.94 -13.27 -6.56
C ARG A 48 0.24 -14.03 -7.67
N LYS A 49 0.98 -14.88 -8.38
CA LYS A 49 0.46 -15.80 -9.39
C LYS A 49 -0.20 -17.02 -8.73
N LEU A 50 -0.99 -17.76 -9.51
CA LEU A 50 -1.70 -18.96 -9.06
C LEU A 50 -0.80 -20.00 -8.33
N ASN A 51 0.46 -20.11 -8.74
CA ASN A 51 1.41 -21.08 -8.17
C ASN A 51 2.32 -20.48 -7.08
N ASP A 52 2.19 -19.19 -6.78
CA ASP A 52 2.98 -18.55 -5.74
C ASP A 52 2.46 -18.98 -4.37
N ARG A 53 3.38 -19.33 -3.48
CA ARG A 53 3.02 -19.86 -2.16
C ARG A 53 2.48 -18.75 -1.26
N HIS A 54 1.71 -19.13 -0.25
CA HIS A 54 1.27 -18.13 0.73
C HIS A 54 2.46 -17.55 1.50
N PRO A 55 2.60 -16.22 1.56
CA PRO A 55 3.69 -15.54 2.21
C PRO A 55 3.89 -15.93 3.69
N THR A 56 2.81 -16.26 4.39
CA THR A 56 2.82 -16.61 5.82
C THR A 56 2.37 -18.04 6.12
N LEU A 57 1.58 -18.69 5.24
CA LEU A 57 1.08 -20.05 5.50
C LEU A 57 2.04 -21.13 4.98
N SER A 58 3.01 -20.77 4.14
CA SER A 58 3.94 -21.74 3.53
C SER A 58 5.21 -22.01 4.34
N GLY A 59 5.36 -21.38 5.52
CA GLY A 59 6.54 -21.53 6.37
C GLY A 59 7.82 -20.91 5.82
N GLN A 60 7.76 -20.28 4.64
CA GLN A 60 8.82 -19.39 4.17
C GLN A 60 8.64 -18.05 4.91
N GLY A 61 9.75 -17.48 5.40
CA GLY A 61 9.79 -16.22 6.16
C GLY A 61 9.18 -15.02 5.41
N PRO A 62 9.19 -13.81 6.01
CA PRO A 62 8.17 -12.79 5.84
C PRO A 62 7.93 -12.42 4.37
N SER A 63 6.94 -13.08 3.79
CA SER A 63 5.77 -12.45 3.23
C SER A 63 5.92 -11.36 2.18
N HIS A 64 6.73 -11.50 1.13
CA HIS A 64 6.79 -10.54 0.00
C HIS A 64 6.84 -9.04 0.40
N TRP A 65 7.25 -8.70 1.63
CA TRP A 65 7.40 -7.32 2.12
C TRP A 65 8.50 -6.56 1.36
N VAL A 66 9.20 -7.26 0.46
CA VAL A 66 10.49 -6.88 -0.11
C VAL A 66 10.51 -7.00 -1.65
N GLU A 67 9.69 -7.85 -2.29
CA GLU A 67 9.92 -8.14 -3.72
C GLU A 67 9.31 -7.15 -4.71
N SER A 68 8.38 -6.29 -4.30
CA SER A 68 7.84 -5.26 -5.22
C SER A 68 7.82 -3.84 -4.68
N GLU A 69 8.07 -3.60 -3.39
CA GLU A 69 7.84 -2.31 -2.70
C GLU A 69 6.43 -1.70 -2.93
N MET A 70 5.55 -2.42 -3.62
CA MET A 70 4.34 -1.89 -4.22
C MET A 70 3.11 -2.28 -3.40
N SER A 71 3.11 -3.45 -2.75
CA SER A 71 2.04 -3.87 -1.85
C SER A 71 2.53 -4.64 -0.62
N PHE A 72 1.76 -4.50 0.46
CA PHE A 72 1.83 -5.28 1.67
C PHE A 72 0.58 -6.12 1.78
N ILE A 73 0.76 -7.44 1.83
CA ILE A 73 -0.31 -8.38 2.16
C ILE A 73 -0.39 -8.47 3.69
N ALA A 74 -1.52 -8.03 4.24
CA ALA A 74 -1.74 -7.94 5.68
C ALA A 74 -3.15 -8.42 6.02
N ASP A 75 -3.23 -9.50 6.78
CA ASP A 75 -4.48 -10.10 7.27
C ASP A 75 -4.59 -9.94 8.79
N GLY A 76 -5.69 -9.34 9.23
CA GLY A 76 -5.99 -9.04 10.62
C GLY A 76 -5.43 -7.71 11.12
N PRO A 77 -6.03 -7.13 12.17
CA PRO A 77 -5.67 -5.79 12.68
C PRO A 77 -4.18 -5.62 13.01
N ASP A 78 -3.53 -6.62 13.60
CA ASP A 78 -2.13 -6.49 13.99
C ASP A 78 -1.20 -6.38 12.78
N GLN A 79 -1.45 -7.14 11.70
CA GLN A 79 -0.68 -7.02 10.46
C GLN A 79 -0.94 -5.68 9.78
N ILE A 80 -2.18 -5.19 9.78
CA ILE A 80 -2.53 -3.87 9.28
C ILE A 80 -1.77 -2.77 10.01
N ARG A 81 -1.71 -2.83 11.34
CA ARG A 81 -0.95 -1.85 12.15
C ARG A 81 0.53 -1.85 11.76
N MET A 82 1.12 -3.02 11.54
CA MET A 82 2.52 -3.14 11.10
C MET A 82 2.71 -2.55 9.68
N ALA A 83 1.82 -2.88 8.75
CA ALA A 83 1.84 -2.38 7.38
C ALA A 83 1.76 -0.84 7.32
N VAL A 84 0.83 -0.25 8.08
CA VAL A 84 0.69 1.21 8.20
C VAL A 84 1.97 1.83 8.73
N ARG A 85 2.52 1.31 9.84
CA ARG A 85 3.76 1.83 10.42
C ARG A 85 4.94 1.75 9.46
N GLU A 86 5.02 0.70 8.65
CA GLU A 86 6.09 0.55 7.67
C GLU A 86 5.98 1.58 6.54
N ASN A 87 4.77 1.84 6.01
CA ASN A 87 4.56 2.93 5.05
C ASN A 87 4.91 4.31 5.65
N LEU A 88 4.49 4.56 6.90
CA LEU A 88 4.82 5.80 7.60
C LEU A 88 6.33 5.97 7.81
N ARG A 89 7.04 4.89 8.18
CA ARG A 89 8.52 4.87 8.28
C ARG A 89 9.19 5.22 6.95
N ARG A 90 8.60 4.78 5.83
CA ARG A 90 9.06 5.11 4.46
C ARG A 90 8.74 6.54 4.05
N GLY A 91 7.96 7.26 4.85
CA GLY A 91 7.63 8.68 4.65
C GLY A 91 6.37 8.90 3.83
N ALA A 92 5.45 7.93 3.84
CA ALA A 92 4.11 8.08 3.32
C ALA A 92 3.40 9.27 4.00
N THR A 93 2.64 10.03 3.23
CA THR A 93 1.80 11.15 3.69
C THR A 93 0.35 10.73 3.88
N GLN A 94 -0.03 9.55 3.41
CA GLN A 94 -1.34 8.95 3.62
C GLN A 94 -1.23 7.42 3.52
N ILE A 95 -2.30 6.71 3.90
CA ILE A 95 -2.39 5.25 3.79
C ILE A 95 -3.43 4.87 2.74
N LYS A 96 -3.06 3.95 1.84
CA LYS A 96 -3.98 3.34 0.88
C LYS A 96 -4.23 1.88 1.24
N ILE A 97 -5.49 1.56 1.49
CA ILE A 97 -5.98 0.18 1.66
C ILE A 97 -6.93 -0.21 0.52
N MET A 98 -6.98 -1.50 0.20
CA MET A 98 -7.92 -2.09 -0.77
C MET A 98 -9.11 -2.70 -0.05
N VAL A 99 -10.30 -2.09 -0.19
CA VAL A 99 -11.52 -2.47 0.56
C VAL A 99 -12.58 -3.16 -0.30
N SER A 100 -12.26 -3.41 -1.57
CA SER A 100 -13.11 -4.16 -2.49
C SER A 100 -12.27 -4.83 -3.55
N GLY A 101 -12.90 -5.72 -4.31
CA GLY A 101 -12.34 -6.19 -5.55
C GLY A 101 -12.11 -5.05 -6.54
N GLY A 102 -11.22 -5.26 -7.51
CA GLY A 102 -10.98 -4.29 -8.56
C GLY A 102 -10.97 -4.86 -9.97
N VAL A 103 -10.52 -4.02 -10.90
CA VAL A 103 -10.64 -4.29 -12.35
C VAL A 103 -9.37 -4.91 -12.93
N THR A 104 -8.22 -4.53 -12.39
CA THR A 104 -6.88 -4.89 -12.93
C THR A 104 -6.27 -6.12 -12.29
N SER A 105 -6.99 -6.77 -11.38
CA SER A 105 -6.52 -7.89 -10.58
C SER A 105 -7.21 -9.18 -11.03
N GLU A 106 -6.51 -10.31 -10.85
CA GLU A 106 -6.90 -11.58 -11.47
C GLU A 106 -7.89 -12.40 -10.62
N PHE A 107 -7.84 -12.28 -9.28
CA PHE A 107 -8.43 -13.27 -8.37
C PHE A 107 -9.56 -12.74 -7.48
N ASP A 108 -9.86 -11.45 -7.54
CA ASP A 108 -10.88 -10.77 -6.73
C ASP A 108 -12.01 -10.19 -7.61
N PRO A 109 -13.25 -10.71 -7.49
CA PRO A 109 -14.39 -10.15 -8.19
C PRO A 109 -14.69 -8.70 -7.74
N LEU A 110 -15.05 -7.83 -8.68
CA LEU A 110 -15.32 -6.40 -8.43
C LEU A 110 -16.31 -6.12 -7.27
N HIS A 111 -17.30 -6.99 -7.07
CA HIS A 111 -18.33 -6.84 -6.04
C HIS A 111 -17.92 -7.42 -4.67
N SER A 112 -16.75 -8.05 -4.58
CA SER A 112 -16.24 -8.60 -3.33
C SER A 112 -15.86 -7.46 -2.38
N LEU A 113 -16.30 -7.56 -1.13
CA LEU A 113 -15.83 -6.67 -0.06
C LEU A 113 -14.53 -7.23 0.52
N GLN A 114 -13.55 -6.35 0.70
CA GLN A 114 -12.25 -6.70 1.27
C GLN A 114 -12.05 -5.94 2.58
N TYR A 115 -11.44 -6.62 3.54
CA TYR A 115 -11.32 -6.27 4.94
C TYR A 115 -12.62 -6.28 5.73
N GLN A 116 -12.49 -6.75 6.97
CA GLN A 116 -13.49 -6.56 8.01
C GLN A 116 -13.40 -5.18 8.64
N ALA A 117 -14.45 -4.78 9.35
CA ALA A 117 -14.56 -3.45 9.93
C ALA A 117 -13.42 -3.14 10.92
N ASP A 118 -12.97 -4.13 11.70
CA ASP A 118 -11.88 -3.98 12.67
C ASP A 118 -10.52 -3.77 12.00
N GLU A 119 -10.27 -4.42 10.86
CA GLU A 119 -9.08 -4.22 10.05
C GLU A 119 -9.03 -2.79 9.46
N ILE A 120 -10.13 -2.32 8.90
CA ILE A 120 -10.25 -0.95 8.39
C ILE A 120 -10.07 0.07 9.52
N GLN A 121 -10.74 -0.14 10.65
CA GLN A 121 -10.60 0.73 11.83
C GLN A 121 -9.17 0.78 12.34
N MET A 122 -8.45 -0.35 12.31
CA MET A 122 -7.05 -0.38 12.71
C MET A 122 -6.16 0.43 11.78
N ALA A 123 -6.39 0.39 10.47
CA ALA A 123 -5.66 1.22 9.51
C ALA A 123 -5.89 2.71 9.81
N VAL A 124 -7.14 3.12 9.96
CA VAL A 124 -7.55 4.50 10.27
C VAL A 124 -6.89 4.97 11.57
N LYS A 125 -7.10 4.22 12.67
CA LYS A 125 -6.57 4.57 13.99
C LYS A 125 -5.05 4.69 13.98
N THR A 126 -4.35 3.80 13.29
CA THR A 126 -2.88 3.82 13.25
C THR A 126 -2.36 5.01 12.45
N ALA A 127 -3.03 5.39 11.35
CA ALA A 127 -2.69 6.58 10.58
C ALA A 127 -2.94 7.87 11.40
N GLU A 128 -4.10 7.98 12.05
CA GLU A 128 -4.44 9.14 12.90
C GLU A 128 -3.44 9.34 14.05
N GLN A 129 -2.98 8.25 14.68
CA GLN A 129 -1.99 8.31 15.76
C GLN A 129 -0.64 8.88 15.33
N TRP A 130 -0.30 8.83 14.04
CA TRP A 130 0.96 9.37 13.53
C TRP A 130 0.89 10.88 13.26
N GLY A 131 -0.30 11.42 13.02
CA GLY A 131 -0.49 12.83 12.70
C GLY A 131 0.01 13.22 11.31
N THR A 132 -0.12 12.32 10.33
CA THR A 132 0.12 12.64 8.91
C THR A 132 -0.86 13.64 8.36
#